data_AF-A0A1G1IWC6-F1
#
_entry.id   AF-A0A1G1IWC6-F1
#
_cell.length_a   1.000
_cell.length_b   1.000
_cell.length_c   1.000
_cell.angle_alpha   90.00
_cell.angle_beta   90.00
_cell.angle_gamma   90.00
#
_symmetry.space_group_name_H-M   'P 1'
#
loop_
_entity.id
_entity.type
_entity.pdbx_description
1 polymer ?
#
loop_
_entity_poly.entity_id
_entity_poly.type
_entity_poly.pdbx_seq_one_letter_code
_entity_poly.pdbx_strand_id
1 'polypeptide(L)' 'MKETLYHAAKKYIEVIEKIEKTTDPKALQLLEEKRVGLHWQFIDMLKSQGIKFKDRDHATRIAIRIANGEL' A
#
# COMPACT_ATOMS: atom_id res chain seq x y z
N MET A 1 -0.54 -15.49 8.81
CA MET A 1 0.04 -15.21 7.48
C MET A 1 -0.89 -14.38 6.58
N LYS A 2 -2.21 -14.63 6.51
CA LYS A 2 -3.14 -13.78 5.74
C LYS A 2 -3.44 -12.43 6.40
N GLU A 3 -3.55 -12.37 7.73
CA GLU A 3 -3.81 -11.11 8.44
C GLU A 3 -2.71 -10.06 8.22
N THR A 4 -1.45 -10.47 8.07
CA THR A 4 -0.33 -9.55 7.88
C THR A 4 -0.39 -8.81 6.54
N LEU A 5 -0.80 -9.49 5.46
CA LEU A 5 -0.92 -8.86 4.14
C LEU A 5 -2.12 -7.91 4.08
N TYR A 6 -3.25 -8.29 4.70
CA TYR A 6 -4.42 -7.44 4.83
C TYR A 6 -4.09 -6.14 5.57
N HIS A 7 -3.42 -6.24 6.73
CA HIS A 7 -3.02 -5.08 7.50
C HIS A 7 -2.01 -4.19 6.76
N ALA A 8 -1.06 -4.78 6.03
CA ALA A 8 -0.10 -4.03 5.22
C ALA A 8 -0.79 -3.30 4.07
N ALA A 9 -1.70 -3.97 3.36
CA ALA A 9 -2.51 -3.37 2.30
C ALA A 9 -3.33 -2.19 2.84
N LYS A 10 -4.06 -2.41 3.94
CA LYS A 10 -4.90 -1.38 4.55
C LYS A 10 -4.10 -0.14 4.97
N LYS A 11 -2.97 -0.32 5.66
CA LYS A 11 -2.08 0.80 6.04
C LYS A 11 -1.54 1.55 4.82
N TYR A 12 -1.21 0.84 3.76
CA TYR A 12 -0.72 1.45 2.52
C TYR A 12 -1.80 2.30 1.85
N ILE A 13 -3.02 1.78 1.73
CA ILE A 13 -4.16 2.54 1.17
C ILE A 13 -4.54 3.73 2.04
N GLU A 14 -4.59 3.58 3.37
CA GLU A 14 -4.87 4.70 4.28
C GLU A 14 -3.90 5.87 4.12
N VAL A 15 -2.63 5.60 3.81
CA VAL A 15 -1.65 6.67 3.54
C VAL A 15 -1.90 7.33 2.19
N ILE A 16 -2.27 6.56 1.16
CA ILE A 16 -2.65 7.11 -0.16
C ILE A 16 -3.86 8.04 -0.01
N GLU A 17 -4.91 7.60 0.67
CA GLU A 17 -6.10 8.42 0.92
C GLU A 17 -5.79 9.69 1.73
N LYS A 18 -4.83 9.61 2.67
CA LYS A 18 -4.38 10.79 3.42
C LYS A 18 -3.63 11.78 2.53
N ILE A 19 -2.81 11.30 1.60
CA ILE A 19 -2.09 12.15 0.64
C ILE A 19 -3.10 12.93 -0.20
N GLU A 20 -4.12 12.26 -0.74
CA GLU A 20 -5.17 12.89 -1.56
C GLU A 20 -5.94 14.00 -0.82
N LYS A 21 -6.06 13.88 0.51
CA LYS A 21 -6.77 14.85 1.36
C LYS A 21 -5.86 15.93 1.96
N THR A 22 -4.54 15.82 1.83
CA THR A 22 -3.58 16.72 2.45
C THR A 22 -3.16 17.81 1.47
N THR A 23 -3.34 19.07 1.86
CA THR A 23 -2.91 20.24 1.07
C THR A 23 -1.63 20.89 1.59
N ASP A 24 -1.23 20.59 2.83
CA ASP A 24 0.01 21.10 3.41
C ASP A 24 1.24 20.41 2.76
N PRO A 25 2.15 21.17 2.12
CA PRO A 25 3.28 20.58 1.40
C PRO A 25 4.24 19.78 2.27
N LYS A 26 4.45 20.19 3.53
CA LYS A 26 5.36 19.50 4.46
C LYS A 26 4.76 18.19 4.93
N ALA A 27 3.49 18.18 5.31
CA ALA A 27 2.76 16.96 5.64
C ALA A 27 2.68 16.01 4.44
N LEU A 28 2.48 16.55 3.23
CA LEU A 28 2.44 15.75 2.00
C LEU A 28 3.78 15.06 1.74
N GLN A 29 4.91 15.75 1.92
CA GLN A 29 6.23 15.14 1.80
C GLN A 29 6.42 13.96 2.78
N LEU A 30 6.06 14.15 4.06
CA LEU A 30 6.17 13.09 5.06
C LEU A 30 5.27 11.89 4.76
N LEU A 31 4.06 12.13 4.26
CA LEU A 31 3.14 11.08 3.84
C LEU A 31 3.66 10.33 2.61
N GLU A 32 4.26 11.03 1.66
CA GLU A 32 4.88 10.46 0.46
C GLU A 32 6.06 9.53 0.81
N GLU A 33 6.95 9.96 1.71
CA GLU A 33 8.04 9.13 2.23
C GLU A 33 7.50 7.87 2.90
N LYS A 34 6.46 8.03 3.74
CA LYS A 34 5.78 6.90 4.39
C LYS A 34 5.12 5.96 3.39
N ARG A 35 4.50 6.49 2.33
CA ARG A 35 3.89 5.71 1.24
C ARG A 35 4.94 4.85 0.56
N VAL A 36 6.12 5.39 0.25
CA VAL A 36 7.21 4.64 -0.39
C VAL A 36 7.69 3.50 0.52
N GLY A 37 7.86 3.75 1.82
CA GLY A 37 8.24 2.70 2.78
C GLY A 37 7.22 1.56 2.84
N LEU A 38 5.93 1.90 2.98
CA LEU A 38 4.85 0.92 2.99
C LEU A 38 4.71 0.17 1.66
N HIS A 39 4.96 0.85 0.55
CA HIS A 39 4.95 0.23 -0.78
C HIS A 39 5.97 -0.91 -0.86
N TRP A 40 7.22 -0.65 -0.49
CA TRP A 40 8.27 -1.68 -0.52
C TRP A 40 7.98 -2.84 0.44
N GLN A 41 7.50 -2.54 1.65
CA GLN A 41 7.07 -3.58 2.59
C GLN A 41 5.96 -4.46 2.01
N PHE A 42 4.98 -3.85 1.35
CA PHE A 42 3.88 -4.58 0.72
C PHE A 42 4.37 -5.43 -0.45
N ILE A 43 5.27 -4.91 -1.29
CA ILE A 43 5.88 -5.65 -2.39
C ILE A 43 6.63 -6.89 -1.88
N ASP A 44 7.41 -6.76 -0.81
CA ASP A 44 8.13 -7.90 -0.23
C ASP A 44 7.17 -8.95 0.36
N MET A 45 6.04 -8.51 0.93
CA MET A 45 4.98 -9.43 1.34
C MET A 45 4.32 -10.14 0.17
N LEU A 46 4.05 -9.45 -0.94
CA LEU A 46 3.52 -10.10 -2.16
C LEU A 46 4.49 -11.16 -2.68
N LYS A 47 5.79 -10.84 -2.76
CA LYS A 47 6.83 -11.77 -3.20
C LYS A 47 6.93 -12.99 -2.30
N SER A 48 6.95 -12.80 -0.97
CA SER A 48 7.06 -13.92 -0.02
C SER A 48 5.85 -14.86 -0.05
N GLN A 49 4.68 -14.37 -0.51
CA GLN A 49 3.47 -15.17 -0.70
C GLN A 49 3.30 -15.70 -2.13
N GLY A 50 4.28 -15.46 -3.02
CA GLY A 50 4.21 -15.89 -4.42
C GLY A 50 3.15 -15.16 -5.26
N ILE A 51 2.63 -14.03 -4.78
CA ILE A 51 1.64 -13.23 -5.50
C ILE A 51 2.36 -12.43 -6.59
N LYS A 52 2.03 -12.74 -7.85
CA LYS A 52 2.60 -12.06 -9.02
C LYS A 52 1.96 -10.70 -9.22
N PHE A 53 2.77 -9.68 -9.42
CA PHE A 53 2.36 -8.35 -9.86
C PHE A 53 3.20 -7.94 -11.09
N LYS A 54 2.70 -6.97 -11.85
CA LYS A 54 3.31 -6.56 -13.14
C LYS A 54 4.20 -5.34 -12.96
N ASP A 55 3.69 -4.37 -12.21
CA ASP A 55 4.29 -3.06 -12.00
C ASP A 55 3.75 -2.47 -10.69
N ARG A 56 4.18 -1.25 -10.38
CA ARG A 56 3.80 -0.51 -9.17
C ARG A 56 2.29 -0.24 -9.07
N ASP A 57 1.66 0.08 -10.20
CA ASP A 57 0.21 0.33 -10.27
C ASP A 57 -0.58 -0.96 -10.03
N HIS A 58 -0.14 -2.07 -10.62
CA HIS A 58 -0.74 -3.38 -10.39
C HIS A 58 -0.62 -3.78 -8.92
N ALA A 59 0.54 -3.60 -8.29
CA ALA A 59 0.70 -3.84 -6.86
C ALA A 59 -0.26 -2.97 -6.02
N THR A 60 -0.44 -1.70 -6.39
CA THR A 60 -1.36 -0.80 -5.68
C THR A 60 -2.81 -1.23 -5.85
N ARG A 61 -3.22 -1.68 -7.05
CA ARG A 61 -4.55 -2.27 -7.28
C ARG A 61 -4.77 -3.55 -6.47
N ILE A 62 -3.75 -4.40 -6.34
CA ILE A 62 -3.81 -5.59 -5.47
C ILE A 62 -4.04 -5.15 -4.01
N ALA A 63 -3.32 -4.14 -3.52
CA ALA A 63 -3.52 -3.61 -2.17
C ALA A 63 -4.96 -3.12 -1.95
N ILE A 64 -5.54 -2.38 -2.90
CA ILE A 64 -6.95 -1.93 -2.85
C ILE A 64 -7.89 -3.12 -2.72
N ARG A 65 -7.74 -4.13 -3.59
CA ARG A 65 -8.60 -5.33 -3.57
C ARG A 65 -8.48 -6.10 -2.26
N ILE A 66 -7.27 -6.25 -1.73
CA ILE A 66 -7.04 -6.89 -0.43
C ILE A 66 -7.69 -6.08 0.70
N ALA A 67 -7.51 -4.75 0.71
CA ALA A 67 -8.07 -3.88 1.75
C ALA A 67 -9.62 -3.92 1.76
N ASN A 68 -10.24 -4.10 0.60
CA ASN A 68 -11.68 -4.26 0.43
C ASN A 68 -12.20 -5.69 0.72
N GLY A 69 -11.30 -6.68 0.94
CA GLY A 69 -11.69 -8.07 1.18
C GLY A 69 -12.09 -8.84 -0.09
N GLU A 70 -11.68 -8.38 -1.27
CA GLU A 70 -12.04 -8.93 -2.58
C GLU A 70 -11.05 -10.02 -3.08
N LEU A 71 -10.27 -10.63 -2.18
CA LEU A 71 -9.15 -11.52 -2.48
C LEU A 71 -9.07 -12.74 -1.54
#